data_AF-A0A7C7HVD8-F1
#
_entry.id   AF-A0A7C7HVD8-F1
#
_cell.length_a   1.000
_cell.length_b   1.000
_cell.length_c   1.000
_cell.angle_alpha   90.00
_cell.angle_beta   90.00
_cell.angle_gamma   90.00
#
_symmetry.space_group_name_H-M   'P 1'
#
loop_
_entity.id
_entity.type
_entity.pdbx_description
1 polymer ?
#
loop_
_entity_poly.entity_id
_entity_poly.type
_entity_poly.pdbx_seq_one_letter_code
_entity_poly.pdbx_strand_id
1 'polypeptide(L)'
;MKILKKVSQTAKEAERAMNERIEKHRRTVFERYPLLFTFLVSFGAVATFYGLQEIISSVDILADHPTLILFLGISTLWFTGKLYEKLK
;
A
#
# COMPACT_ATOMS: atom_id res chain seq x y z
N MET A 1 -7.73 30.22 19.42
CA MET A 1 -8.36 29.17 18.58
C MET A 1 -8.55 29.51 17.08
N LYS A 2 -8.10 30.68 16.56
CA LYS A 2 -8.16 31.03 15.12
C LYS A 2 -7.00 30.49 14.27
N ILE A 3 -5.83 30.29 14.87
CA ILE A 3 -4.59 29.89 14.16
C ILE A 3 -4.64 28.43 13.70
N LEU A 4 -5.19 27.53 14.54
CA LEU A 4 -5.34 26.11 14.22
C LEU A 4 -6.31 25.85 13.05
N LYS A 5 -7.35 26.67 12.87
CA LYS A 5 -8.27 26.58 11.72
C LYS A 5 -7.62 27.01 10.41
N LYS A 6 -6.72 27.99 10.46
CA LYS A 6 -6.02 28.50 9.26
C LYS A 6 -4.98 27.49 8.77
N VAL A 7 -4.22 26.90 9.68
CA VAL A 7 -3.27 25.82 9.37
C VAL A 7 -3.99 24.58 8.82
N SER A 8 -5.14 24.20 9.37
CA SER A 8 -5.89 23.05 8.84
C SER A 8 -6.54 23.31 7.49
N GLN A 9 -6.91 24.55 7.17
CA GLN A 9 -7.40 24.92 5.83
C GLN A 9 -6.27 24.87 4.80
N THR A 10 -5.10 25.43 5.10
CA THR A 10 -3.94 25.38 4.19
C THR A 10 -3.44 23.94 3.99
N ALA A 11 -3.48 23.11 5.04
CA ALA A 11 -3.19 21.68 4.92
C ALA A 11 -4.20 20.96 4.00
N LYS A 12 -5.50 21.23 4.17
CA LYS A 12 -6.57 20.65 3.32
C LYS A 12 -6.48 21.12 1.86
N GLU A 13 -6.08 22.36 1.61
CA GLU A 13 -5.87 22.87 0.25
C GLU A 13 -4.63 22.23 -0.41
N ALA A 14 -3.55 22.05 0.35
CA ALA A 14 -2.37 21.33 -0.12
C ALA A 14 -2.67 19.85 -0.41
N GLU A 15 -3.42 19.17 0.46
CA GLU A 15 -3.89 17.80 0.24
C GLU A 15 -4.76 17.68 -1.01
N ARG A 16 -5.70 18.60 -1.23
CA ARG A 16 -6.55 18.62 -2.42
C ARG A 16 -5.74 18.82 -3.70
N ALA A 17 -4.86 19.82 -3.73
CA ALA A 17 -4.01 20.09 -4.90
C ALA A 17 -3.05 18.92 -5.21
N MET A 18 -2.58 18.22 -4.17
CA MET A 18 -1.75 17.02 -4.33
C MET A 18 -2.58 15.84 -4.85
N ASN A 19 -3.77 15.60 -4.30
CA ASN A 19 -4.66 14.54 -4.76
C ASN A 19 -5.08 14.74 -6.22
N GLU A 20 -5.45 15.97 -6.63
CA GLU A 20 -5.82 16.25 -8.02
C GLU A 20 -4.66 15.99 -9.00
N ARG A 21 -3.42 16.34 -8.61
CA ARG A 21 -2.22 16.08 -9.43
C ARG A 21 -1.91 14.59 -9.53
N ILE A 22 -2.04 13.86 -8.43
CA ILE A 22 -1.84 12.41 -8.38
C ILE A 22 -2.90 11.71 -9.22
N GLU A 23 -4.17 12.08 -9.08
CA GLU A 23 -5.29 11.45 -9.78
C GLU A 23 -5.18 11.65 -11.30
N LYS A 24 -4.81 12.86 -11.73
CA LYS A 24 -4.60 13.18 -13.15
C LYS A 24 -3.44 12.38 -13.77
N HIS A 25 -2.33 12.22 -13.03
CA HIS A 25 -1.22 11.39 -13.49
C HIS A 25 -1.56 9.89 -13.48
N ARG A 26 -2.28 9.42 -12.46
CA ARG A 26 -2.66 8.00 -12.34
C ARG A 26 -3.57 7.58 -13.49
N ARG A 27 -4.56 8.39 -13.86
CA ARG A 27 -5.43 8.13 -15.02
C ARG A 27 -4.65 8.12 -16.33
N THR A 28 -3.76 9.10 -16.52
CA THR A 28 -2.96 9.22 -17.75
C THR A 28 -2.05 8.01 -17.98
N VAL A 29 -1.43 7.46 -16.93
CA VAL A 29 -0.55 6.28 -17.06
C VAL A 29 -1.36 5.00 -17.31
N PHE A 30 -2.50 4.85 -16.64
CA PHE A 30 -3.38 3.68 -16.81
C PHE A 30 -3.99 3.61 -18.21
N GLU A 31 -4.43 4.76 -18.74
CA GLU A 31 -5.03 4.84 -20.08
C GLU A 31 -3.98 4.71 -21.19
N ARG A 32 -2.75 5.19 -20.96
CA ARG A 32 -1.67 5.14 -21.96
C ARG A 32 -0.97 3.79 -22.02
N TYR A 33 -0.84 3.08 -20.88
CA TYR A 33 -0.13 1.80 -20.79
C TYR A 33 -0.89 0.74 -19.98
N PRO A 34 -2.13 0.41 -20.34
CA PRO A 34 -2.96 -0.52 -19.57
C PRO A 34 -2.32 -1.92 -19.46
N LEU A 35 -1.72 -2.41 -20.55
CA LEU A 35 -1.07 -3.73 -20.57
C LEU A 35 0.12 -3.82 -19.61
N LEU A 36 1.01 -2.81 -19.61
CA LEU A 36 2.16 -2.79 -18.71
C LEU A 36 1.70 -2.69 -17.26
N PHE A 37 0.66 -1.90 -16.98
CA PHE A 37 0.12 -1.80 -15.64
C PHE A 37 -0.47 -3.13 -15.16
N THR A 38 -1.32 -3.78 -15.96
CA THR A 38 -1.87 -5.10 -15.62
C THR A 38 -0.75 -6.12 -15.43
N PHE A 39 0.24 -6.13 -16.33
CA PHE A 39 1.38 -7.05 -16.22
C PHE A 39 2.18 -6.80 -14.94
N LEU A 40 2.43 -5.54 -14.58
CA LEU A 40 3.12 -5.17 -13.36
C LEU A 40 2.34 -5.60 -12.11
N VAL A 41 1.03 -5.41 -12.09
CA VAL A 41 0.18 -5.83 -10.97
C VAL A 41 0.16 -7.35 -10.85
N SER A 42 -0.04 -8.08 -11.95
CA SER A 42 -0.02 -9.54 -11.96
C SER A 42 1.34 -10.08 -11.55
N PHE A 43 2.42 -9.54 -12.11
CA PHE A 43 3.79 -9.91 -11.74
C PHE A 43 4.08 -9.62 -10.28
N GLY A 44 3.72 -8.44 -9.78
CA GLY A 44 3.91 -8.05 -8.38
C GLY A 44 3.14 -8.97 -7.42
N ALA A 45 1.90 -9.32 -7.76
CA ALA A 45 1.10 -10.27 -6.98
C ALA A 45 1.78 -11.64 -6.95
N VAL A 46 2.13 -12.20 -8.11
CA VAL A 46 2.78 -13.50 -8.24
C VAL A 46 4.15 -13.53 -7.54
N ALA A 47 4.96 -12.50 -7.72
CA ALA A 47 6.27 -12.36 -7.07
C ALA A 47 6.12 -12.27 -5.54
N THR A 48 5.09 -11.59 -5.04
CA THR A 48 4.81 -11.56 -3.60
C THR A 48 4.42 -12.94 -3.08
N PHE A 49 3.55 -13.67 -3.79
CA PHE A 49 3.16 -15.03 -3.39
C PHE A 49 4.37 -15.98 -3.33
N TYR A 50 5.15 -16.06 -4.41
CA TYR A 50 6.33 -16.93 -4.46
C TYR A 50 7.43 -16.47 -3.51
N GLY A 51 7.68 -15.17 -3.39
CA GLY A 51 8.65 -14.63 -2.45
C GLY A 51 8.26 -14.93 -1.00
N LEU A 52 6.98 -14.83 -0.65
CA LEU A 52 6.51 -15.19 0.68
C LEU A 52 6.70 -16.69 0.95
N GLN A 53 6.37 -17.54 -0.03
CA GLN A 53 6.57 -18.99 0.08
C GLN A 53 8.05 -19.33 0.29
N GLU A 54 8.95 -18.71 -0.47
CA GLU A 54 10.40 -18.91 -0.34
C GLU A 54 10.91 -18.48 1.04
N ILE A 55 10.46 -17.32 1.53
CA ILE A 55 10.81 -16.83 2.87
C ILE A 55 10.32 -17.79 3.95
N ILE A 56 9.09 -18.28 3.83
CA ILE A 56 8.52 -19.24 4.79
C ILE A 56 9.31 -20.55 4.80
N SER A 57 9.69 -21.05 3.61
CA SER A 57 10.44 -22.30 3.49
C SER A 57 11.92 -22.18 3.86
N SER A 58 12.51 -20.99 3.76
CA SER A 58 13.92 -20.74 4.11
C SER A 58 14.15 -20.49 5.60
N VAL A 59 13.10 -20.15 6.35
CA VAL A 59 13.19 -19.85 7.79
C VAL A 59 12.57 -20.99 8.57
N ASP A 60 13.40 -21.87 9.14
CA ASP A 60 12.97 -23.06 9.89
C ASP A 60 11.91 -22.76 10.96
N ILE A 61 12.02 -21.62 11.65
CA ILE A 61 11.08 -21.17 12.69
C ILE A 61 9.67 -20.93 12.13
N LEU A 62 9.56 -20.43 10.90
CA LEU A 62 8.27 -20.20 10.24
C LEU A 62 7.70 -21.52 9.69
N ALA A 63 8.55 -22.43 9.24
CA ALA A 63 8.15 -23.75 8.76
C ALA A 63 7.57 -24.63 9.89
N ASP A 64 8.18 -24.61 11.07
CA ASP A 64 7.76 -25.43 12.22
C ASP A 64 6.55 -24.87 12.98
N HIS A 65 6.27 -23.56 12.86
CA HIS A 65 5.21 -22.88 13.59
C HIS A 65 4.30 -22.06 12.67
N PRO A 66 3.32 -22.70 12.00
CA PRO A 66 2.41 -22.02 11.05
C PRO A 66 1.55 -20.91 11.71
N THR A 67 1.39 -20.94 13.03
CA THR A 67 0.74 -19.86 13.80
C THR A 67 1.50 -18.53 13.73
N LEU A 68 2.83 -18.56 13.58
CA LEU A 68 3.64 -17.35 13.41
C LEU A 68 3.36 -16.68 12.06
N ILE A 69 3.19 -17.47 11.00
CA ILE A 69 2.82 -16.96 9.67
C ILE A 69 1.47 -16.23 9.73
N LEU A 70 0.50 -16.82 10.44
CA LEU A 70 -0.81 -16.19 10.66
C LEU A 70 -0.67 -14.84 11.38
N PHE A 71 0.14 -14.78 12.43
CA PHE A 71 0.37 -13.55 13.18
C PHE A 71 1.08 -12.48 12.34
N LEU A 72 2.03 -12.88 11.50
CA LEU A 72 2.73 -12.02 10.56
C LEU A 72 1.77 -11.43 9.51
N GLY A 73 0.86 -12.26 8.98
CA GLY A 73 -0.19 -11.84 8.07
C GLY A 73 -1.14 -10.81 8.72
N ILE A 74 -1.64 -11.10 9.92
CA ILE A 74 -2.53 -10.19 10.67
C ILE A 74 -1.80 -8.89 11.02
N SER A 75 -0.55 -8.96 11.47
CA SER A 75 0.27 -7.79 11.79
C SER A 75 0.47 -6.91 10.55
N THR A 76 0.77 -7.51 9.41
CA THR A 76 0.89 -6.81 8.12
C THR A 76 -0.43 -6.16 7.71
N LEU A 77 -1.55 -6.87 7.86
CA LEU A 77 -2.88 -6.33 7.53
C LEU A 77 -3.27 -5.17 8.45
N TRP A 78 -2.95 -5.29 9.74
CA TRP A 78 -3.19 -4.23 10.73
C TRP A 78 -2.34 -3.01 10.43
N PHE A 79 -1.05 -3.20 10.08
CA PHE A 79 -0.14 -2.12 9.75
C PHE A 79 -0.54 -1.42 8.44
N THR A 80 -0.84 -2.18 7.40
CA THR A 80 -1.29 -1.64 6.11
C THR A 80 -2.65 -0.94 6.24
N GLY A 81 -3.58 -1.49 7.03
CA GLY A 81 -4.86 -0.85 7.35
C GLY A 81 -4.70 0.46 8.12
N LYS A 82 -3.84 0.49 9.14
CA LYS A 82 -3.46 1.70 9.88
C LYS A 82 -2.82 2.75 8.97
N LEU A 83 -1.99 2.33 8.03
CA LEU A 83 -1.36 3.23 7.06
C LEU A 83 -2.42 3.82 6.11
N TYR A 84 -3.41 3.02 5.72
CA TYR A 84 -4.56 3.48 4.93
C TYR A 84 -5.43 4.48 5.71
N GLU A 85 -5.65 4.27 7.00
CA GLU A 85 -6.35 5.23 7.87
C GLU A 85 -5.62 6.58 7.98
N LYS A 86 -4.28 6.58 7.91
CA LYS A 86 -3.47 7.82 7.90
C LYS A 86 -3.49 8.56 6.56
N LEU A 87 -3.83 7.87 5.47
CA LEU A 87 -3.89 8.41 4.11
C LEU A 87 -5.28 8.93 3.74
N LYS A 88 -6.28 8.76 4.61
CA LYS A 88 -7.64 9.26 4.47
C LYS A 88 -7.88 10.47 5.37
#